data_AF-A0A524MT17-F1
#
_entry.id   AF-A0A524MT17-F1
#
_cell.length_a   1.000
_cell.length_b   1.000
_cell.length_c   1.000
_cell.angle_alpha   90.00
_cell.angle_beta   90.00
_cell.angle_gamma   90.00
#
_symmetry.space_group_name_H-M   'P 1'
#
loop_
_entity.id
_entity.type
_entity.pdbx_description
1 polymer ?
#
loop_
_entity_poly.entity_id
_entity_poly.type
_entity_poly.pdbx_seq_one_letter_code
_entity_poly.pdbx_strand_id
1 'polypeptide(L)'
;MPRQPDKNLSLEAILGSFEKEIERQDDIVYGVALFFECVSLLHNEQESIVETYHKQFRNIIQRGRDMIGRASDLLEDARKDARKVSLVRTFKFKPCAGHPRPAAMIGRAEALVFTYNQLFPNRPRSQEFSPEEIGRLLEEASMSFDGDVV
;
A
#
# COMPACT_ATOMS: atom_id res chain seq x y z
N MET A 1 -45.53 15.51 -4.47
CA MET A 1 -44.18 15.76 -3.92
C MET A 1 -43.22 14.79 -4.58
N PRO A 2 -42.21 15.24 -5.33
CA PRO A 2 -41.23 14.32 -5.91
C PRO A 2 -40.34 13.77 -4.79
N ARG A 3 -40.30 12.44 -4.65
CA ARG A 3 -39.30 11.73 -3.83
C ARG A 3 -37.93 12.13 -4.37
N GLN A 4 -37.06 12.73 -3.56
CA GLN A 4 -35.66 12.91 -3.93
C GLN A 4 -35.02 11.51 -4.07
N PRO A 5 -34.68 11.06 -5.29
CA PRO A 5 -33.80 9.92 -5.46
C PRO A 5 -32.35 10.44 -5.40
N ASP A 6 -31.39 9.55 -5.18
CA ASP A 6 -29.98 9.72 -5.58
C ASP A 6 -28.96 10.47 -4.70
N LYS A 7 -29.32 11.09 -3.56
CA LYS A 7 -28.27 11.64 -2.64
C LYS A 7 -27.52 10.57 -1.84
N ASN A 8 -28.23 9.52 -1.39
CA ASN A 8 -27.62 8.45 -0.58
C ASN A 8 -26.72 7.51 -1.42
N LEU A 9 -27.09 7.26 -2.68
CA LEU A 9 -26.25 6.51 -3.62
C LEU A 9 -24.91 7.21 -3.89
N SER A 10 -24.88 8.55 -3.85
CA SER A 10 -23.62 9.30 -3.98
C SER A 10 -22.74 9.20 -2.73
N LEU A 11 -23.33 9.20 -1.53
CA LEU A 11 -22.57 9.14 -0.28
C LEU A 11 -21.92 7.76 -0.08
N GLU A 12 -22.71 6.69 -0.21
CA GLU A 12 -22.21 5.32 -0.06
C GLU A 12 -21.11 5.02 -1.09
N ALA A 13 -21.26 5.49 -2.34
CA ALA A 13 -20.23 5.35 -3.36
C ALA A 13 -18.92 6.08 -3.01
N ILE A 14 -19.00 7.29 -2.43
CA ILE A 14 -17.81 8.04 -1.99
C ILE A 14 -17.09 7.30 -0.87
N LEU A 15 -17.84 6.85 0.14
CA LEU A 15 -17.26 6.16 1.29
C LEU A 15 -16.68 4.80 0.87
N GLY A 16 -17.37 4.05 0.01
CA GLY A 16 -16.88 2.78 -0.54
C GLY A 16 -15.65 2.95 -1.43
N SER A 17 -15.57 4.01 -2.24
CA SER A 17 -14.36 4.33 -3.00
C SER A 17 -13.19 4.70 -2.10
N PHE A 18 -13.46 5.39 -0.99
CA PHE A 18 -12.42 5.77 -0.03
C PHE A 18 -11.90 4.56 0.76
N GLU A 19 -12.79 3.66 1.16
CA GLU A 19 -12.45 2.38 1.79
C GLU A 19 -11.55 1.53 0.91
N LYS A 20 -11.90 1.37 -0.37
CA LYS A 20 -11.04 0.68 -1.36
C LYS A 20 -9.68 1.34 -1.53
N GLU A 21 -9.62 2.67 -1.49
CA GLU A 21 -8.33 3.36 -1.56
C GLU A 21 -7.52 3.13 -0.27
N ILE A 22 -8.14 3.04 0.91
CA ILE A 22 -7.43 2.65 2.15
C ILE A 22 -6.83 1.25 2.00
N GLU A 23 -7.60 0.28 1.50
CA GLU A 23 -7.13 -1.10 1.25
C GLU A 23 -5.94 -1.11 0.28
N ARG A 24 -6.07 -0.40 -0.85
CA ARG A 24 -4.96 -0.27 -1.81
C ARG A 24 -3.71 0.36 -1.18
N GLN A 25 -3.87 1.32 -0.28
CA GLN A 25 -2.74 1.96 0.38
C GLN A 25 -2.09 1.04 1.42
N ASP A 26 -2.86 0.17 2.09
CA ASP A 26 -2.32 -0.90 2.92
C ASP A 26 -1.50 -1.89 2.07
N ASP A 27 -2.00 -2.27 0.89
CA ASP A 27 -1.26 -3.08 -0.08
C ASP A 27 0.06 -2.43 -0.48
N ILE A 28 0.05 -1.13 -0.82
CA ILE A 28 1.28 -0.41 -1.17
C ILE A 28 2.27 -0.43 0.00
N VAL A 29 1.82 -0.18 1.23
CA VAL A 29 2.70 -0.19 2.41
C VAL A 29 3.29 -1.58 2.65
N TYR A 30 2.49 -2.64 2.48
CA TYR A 30 2.96 -4.01 2.58
C TYR A 30 3.95 -4.36 1.46
N GLY A 31 3.68 -3.96 0.22
CA GLY A 31 4.58 -4.15 -0.91
C GLY A 31 5.92 -3.43 -0.74
N VAL A 32 5.93 -2.25 -0.11
CA VAL A 32 7.18 -1.57 0.28
C VAL A 32 7.96 -2.38 1.30
N ALA A 33 7.28 -3.02 2.27
CA ALA A 33 7.93 -3.91 3.22
C ALA A 33 8.53 -5.15 2.52
N LEU A 34 7.79 -5.79 1.61
CA LEU A 34 8.30 -6.90 0.80
C LEU A 34 9.52 -6.49 -0.02
N PHE A 35 9.49 -5.30 -0.64
CA PHE A 35 10.62 -4.79 -1.40
C PHE A 35 11.86 -4.63 -0.51
N PHE A 36 11.68 -4.17 0.73
CA PHE A 36 12.77 -4.08 1.69
C PHE A 36 13.34 -5.45 2.08
N GLU A 37 12.49 -6.47 2.28
CA GLU A 37 12.94 -7.85 2.50
C GLU A 37 13.78 -8.36 1.31
N CYS A 38 13.33 -8.13 0.07
CA CYS A 38 14.08 -8.50 -1.13
C CYS A 38 15.45 -7.79 -1.21
N VAL A 39 15.50 -6.48 -0.94
CA VAL A 39 16.76 -5.72 -0.90
C VAL A 39 17.69 -6.23 0.19
N SER A 40 17.16 -6.55 1.37
CA SER A 40 17.93 -7.07 2.49
C SER A 40 18.53 -8.44 2.19
N LEU A 41 17.78 -9.31 1.48
CA LEU A 41 18.28 -10.60 1.01
C LEU A 41 19.44 -10.43 0.00
N LEU A 42 19.28 -9.53 -0.98
CA LEU A 42 20.28 -9.29 -2.03
C LEU A 42 21.58 -8.65 -1.53
N HIS A 43 21.52 -7.88 -0.45
CA HIS A 43 22.65 -7.15 0.12
C HIS A 43 23.03 -7.63 1.52
N ASN A 44 22.71 -8.89 1.86
CA ASN A 44 22.96 -9.46 3.19
C ASN A 44 24.44 -9.37 3.65
N GLU A 45 25.40 -9.35 2.72
CA GLU A 45 26.83 -9.19 2.99
C GLU A 45 27.29 -7.72 3.11
N GLN A 46 26.41 -6.75 2.86
CA GLN A 46 26.71 -5.31 2.79
C GLN A 46 25.85 -4.53 3.79
N GLU A 47 26.16 -4.69 5.08
CA GLU A 47 25.38 -4.14 6.21
C GLU A 47 25.08 -2.64 6.08
N SER A 48 26.04 -1.82 5.64
CA SER A 48 25.87 -0.37 5.48
C SER A 48 24.81 0.01 4.43
N ILE A 49 24.65 -0.81 3.39
CA ILE A 49 23.62 -0.62 2.37
C ILE A 49 22.25 -0.98 2.95
N VAL A 50 22.15 -2.12 3.64
CA VAL A 50 20.92 -2.58 4.29
C VAL A 50 20.44 -1.55 5.31
N GLU A 51 21.31 -1.01 6.16
CA GLU A 51 20.96 0.02 7.15
C GLU A 51 20.42 1.30 6.50
N THR A 52 21.04 1.74 5.40
CA THR A 52 20.63 2.94 4.67
C THR A 52 19.21 2.79 4.12
N TYR A 53 18.94 1.65 3.46
CA TYR A 53 17.60 1.34 2.95
C TYR A 53 16.59 1.14 4.08
N HIS A 54 16.99 0.49 5.17
CA HIS A 54 16.14 0.24 6.32
C HIS A 54 15.58 1.55 6.91
N LYS A 55 16.43 2.58 7.07
CA LYS A 55 15.98 3.89 7.54
C LYS A 55 14.99 4.55 6.58
N GLN A 56 15.23 4.46 5.27
CA GLN A 56 14.36 5.07 4.27
C GLN A 56 13.00 4.37 4.20
N PHE A 57 12.98 3.04 4.11
CA PHE A 57 11.73 2.27 4.00
C PHE A 57 10.93 2.27 5.29
N ARG A 58 11.58 2.22 6.46
CA ARG A 58 10.88 2.35 7.75
C ARG A 58 10.07 3.64 7.82
N ASN A 59 10.63 4.76 7.36
CA ASN A 59 9.91 6.04 7.35
C ASN A 59 8.70 6.03 6.39
N ILE A 60 8.82 5.36 5.24
CA ILE A 60 7.72 5.20 4.29
C ILE A 60 6.61 4.33 4.89
N ILE A 61 6.97 3.19 5.46
CA ILE A 61 6.04 2.24 6.08
C ILE A 61 5.31 2.89 7.26
N GLN A 62 6.05 3.53 8.17
CA GLN A 62 5.46 4.19 9.33
C GLN A 62 4.49 5.29 8.90
N ARG A 63 4.91 6.17 7.97
CA ARG A 63 4.04 7.23 7.46
C ARG A 63 2.80 6.65 6.79
N GLY A 64 2.96 5.59 6.00
CA GLY A 64 1.85 4.89 5.35
C GLY A 64 0.83 4.38 6.35
N ARG A 65 1.28 3.69 7.40
CA ARG A 65 0.43 3.21 8.50
C ARG A 65 -0.28 4.36 9.23
N ASP A 66 0.42 5.44 9.53
CA ASP A 66 -0.18 6.63 10.17
C ASP A 66 -1.23 7.31 9.28
N MET A 67 -1.05 7.26 7.96
CA MET A 67 -2.03 7.78 6.99
C MET A 67 -3.26 6.88 6.89
N ILE A 68 -3.05 5.56 6.84
CA ILE A 68 -4.12 4.56 6.84
C ILE A 68 -4.97 4.69 8.11
N GLY A 69 -4.34 4.75 9.29
CA GLY A 69 -5.07 4.93 10.55
C GLY A 69 -5.95 6.19 10.54
N ARG A 70 -5.38 7.34 10.16
CA ARG A 70 -6.15 8.60 10.04
C ARG A 70 -7.27 8.55 9.00
N ALA A 71 -7.06 7.82 7.89
CA ALA A 71 -8.08 7.65 6.87
C ALA A 71 -9.21 6.75 7.36
N SER A 72 -8.90 5.66 8.07
CA SER A 72 -9.90 4.79 8.70
C SER A 72 -10.72 5.52 9.74
N ASP A 73 -10.08 6.29 10.62
CA ASP A 73 -10.78 7.13 11.61
C ASP A 73 -11.73 8.12 10.90
N LEU A 74 -11.26 8.76 9.83
CA LEU A 74 -12.04 9.69 9.03
C LEU A 74 -13.24 9.01 8.32
N LEU A 75 -13.04 7.78 7.83
CA LEU A 75 -14.11 7.00 7.20
C LEU A 75 -15.21 6.65 8.21
N GLU A 76 -14.85 6.19 9.41
CA GLU A 76 -15.82 5.93 10.48
C GLU A 76 -16.59 7.19 10.89
N ASP A 77 -15.86 8.30 10.99
CA ASP A 77 -16.41 9.60 11.30
C ASP A 77 -17.40 10.08 10.22
N ALA A 78 -17.07 9.89 8.94
CA ALA A 78 -17.92 10.28 7.82
C ALA A 78 -19.15 9.38 7.67
N ARG A 79 -19.08 8.11 8.10
CA ARG A 79 -20.24 7.21 8.22
C ARG A 79 -21.23 7.70 9.27
N LYS A 80 -20.76 8.35 10.34
CA LYS A 80 -21.58 8.90 11.44
C LYS A 80 -22.08 10.32 11.16
N ASP A 81 -21.30 11.14 10.43
CA ASP A 81 -21.61 12.54 10.12
C ASP A 81 -21.30 12.89 8.66
N ALA A 82 -22.36 13.04 7.85
CA ALA A 82 -22.25 13.38 6.43
C ALA A 82 -21.53 14.72 6.15
N ARG A 83 -21.40 15.62 7.13
CA ARG A 83 -20.65 16.88 6.96
C ARG A 83 -19.14 16.65 6.82
N LYS A 84 -18.63 15.52 7.33
CA LYS A 84 -17.20 15.14 7.24
C LYS A 84 -16.82 14.53 5.90
N VAL A 85 -17.77 14.25 5.02
CA VAL A 85 -17.52 13.69 3.67
C VAL A 85 -16.69 14.61 2.79
N SER A 86 -16.78 15.93 3.00
CA SER A 86 -15.89 16.89 2.34
C SER A 86 -14.42 16.63 2.66
N LEU A 87 -14.11 16.25 3.89
CA LEU A 87 -12.75 15.92 4.33
C LEU A 87 -12.24 14.65 3.64
N VAL A 88 -13.09 13.62 3.50
CA VAL A 88 -12.79 12.38 2.76
C VAL A 88 -12.33 12.71 1.33
N ARG A 89 -13.06 13.57 0.62
CA ARG A 89 -12.72 13.98 -0.76
C ARG A 89 -11.40 14.72 -0.87
N THR A 90 -10.97 15.39 0.20
CA THR A 90 -9.73 16.18 0.21
C THR A 90 -8.53 15.43 0.80
N PHE A 91 -8.75 14.25 1.38
CA PHE A 91 -7.69 13.43 1.95
C PHE A 91 -6.75 12.96 0.83
N LYS A 92 -5.44 13.09 1.05
CA LYS A 92 -4.43 12.72 0.05
C LYS A 92 -3.50 11.68 0.63
N PHE A 93 -3.48 10.50 0.02
CA PHE A 93 -2.49 9.47 0.31
C PHE A 93 -1.16 9.79 -0.36
N LYS A 94 -0.08 9.72 0.41
CA LYS A 94 1.29 9.99 -0.03
C LYS A 94 2.30 9.17 0.78
N PRO A 95 2.14 7.83 0.88
CA PRO A 95 3.01 7.00 1.72
C PRO A 95 4.49 7.15 1.31
N CYS A 96 4.76 7.16 0.01
CA CYS A 96 6.10 7.27 -0.58
C CYS A 96 6.61 8.71 -0.74
N ALA A 97 6.00 9.71 -0.08
CA ALA A 97 6.52 11.08 -0.13
C ALA A 97 7.98 11.15 0.33
N GLY A 98 8.85 11.80 -0.44
CA GLY A 98 10.28 11.89 -0.12
C GLY A 98 11.13 10.71 -0.60
N HIS A 99 10.56 9.66 -1.19
CA HIS A 99 11.33 8.72 -2.00
C HIS A 99 11.81 9.43 -3.28
N PRO A 100 13.04 9.19 -3.80
CA PRO A 100 13.52 9.85 -5.02
C PRO A 100 12.64 9.60 -6.25
N ARG A 101 11.99 8.43 -6.31
CA ARG A 101 11.07 8.03 -7.38
C ARG A 101 9.78 7.45 -6.78
N PRO A 102 8.83 8.27 -6.30
CA PRO A 102 7.66 7.77 -5.58
C PRO A 102 6.76 6.86 -6.43
N ALA A 103 6.48 7.24 -7.68
CA ALA A 103 5.63 6.47 -8.58
C ALA A 103 6.22 5.08 -8.90
N ALA A 104 7.52 5.02 -9.19
CA ALA A 104 8.20 3.75 -9.43
C ALA A 104 8.18 2.84 -8.18
N MET A 105 8.27 3.41 -6.99
CA MET A 105 8.18 2.63 -5.74
C MET A 105 6.78 2.06 -5.53
N ILE A 106 5.73 2.84 -5.85
CA ILE A 106 4.35 2.37 -5.80
C ILE A 106 4.14 1.20 -6.78
N GLY A 107 4.56 1.35 -8.04
CA GLY A 107 4.42 0.27 -9.03
C GLY A 107 5.17 -1.01 -8.61
N ARG A 108 6.36 -0.86 -8.01
CA ARG A 108 7.11 -2.00 -7.47
C ARG A 108 6.38 -2.70 -6.32
N ALA A 109 5.83 -1.92 -5.39
CA ALA A 109 5.06 -2.44 -4.27
C ALA A 109 3.80 -3.17 -4.75
N GLU A 110 3.06 -2.59 -5.71
CA GLU A 110 1.86 -3.19 -6.28
C GLU A 110 2.16 -4.53 -6.97
N ALA A 111 3.23 -4.61 -7.78
CA ALA A 111 3.62 -5.86 -8.42
C ALA A 111 4.03 -6.93 -7.39
N LEU A 112 4.78 -6.56 -6.34
CA LEU A 112 5.15 -7.49 -5.27
C LEU A 112 3.92 -8.03 -4.53
N VAL A 113 2.94 -7.19 -4.22
CA VAL A 113 1.69 -7.65 -3.58
C VAL A 113 0.88 -8.53 -4.52
N PHE A 114 0.81 -8.18 -5.80
CA PHE A 114 0.16 -9.02 -6.80
C PHE A 114 0.81 -10.42 -6.85
N THR A 115 2.13 -10.49 -6.99
CA THR A 115 2.88 -11.76 -7.00
C THR A 115 2.73 -12.51 -5.69
N TYR A 116 2.77 -11.83 -4.55
CA TYR A 116 2.52 -12.42 -3.24
C TYR A 116 1.15 -13.11 -3.17
N ASN A 117 0.09 -12.43 -3.61
CA ASN A 117 -1.26 -12.98 -3.57
C ASN A 117 -1.42 -14.19 -4.50
N GLN A 118 -0.66 -14.27 -5.61
CA GLN A 118 -0.64 -15.43 -6.49
C GLN A 118 0.11 -16.63 -5.89
N LEU A 119 1.29 -16.38 -5.30
CA LEU A 119 2.14 -17.44 -4.75
C LEU A 119 1.64 -17.97 -3.41
N PHE A 120 1.04 -17.10 -2.58
CA PHE A 120 0.70 -17.37 -1.19
C PHE A 120 -0.73 -16.95 -0.83
N PRO A 121 -1.78 -17.42 -1.54
CA PRO A 121 -3.14 -16.88 -1.43
C PRO A 121 -3.77 -17.01 -0.04
N ASN A 122 -3.31 -17.97 0.77
CA ASN A 122 -3.83 -18.22 2.12
C ASN A 122 -2.82 -17.86 3.23
N ARG A 123 -1.67 -17.26 2.87
CA ARG A 123 -0.67 -16.89 3.88
C ARG A 123 -1.09 -15.59 4.58
N PRO A 124 -1.01 -15.51 5.91
CA PRO A 124 -1.15 -14.24 6.62
C PRO A 124 0.04 -13.31 6.32
N ARG A 125 -0.24 -12.02 6.07
CA ARG A 125 0.80 -10.98 5.88
C ARG A 125 1.71 -10.78 7.10
N SER A 126 1.27 -11.22 8.28
CA SER A 126 2.04 -11.14 9.53
C SER A 126 3.05 -12.28 9.70
N GLN A 127 2.99 -13.31 8.86
CA GLN A 127 3.90 -14.44 8.94
C GLN A 127 5.21 -14.09 8.23
N GLU A 128 6.32 -14.14 8.96
CA GLU A 128 7.67 -13.93 8.41
C GLU A 128 7.96 -14.91 7.28
N PHE A 129 8.69 -14.44 6.26
CA PHE A 129 9.13 -15.28 5.15
C PHE A 129 10.48 -15.92 5.45
N SER A 130 10.66 -17.13 4.93
CA SER A 130 12.00 -17.72 4.79
C SER A 130 12.77 -17.03 3.65
N PRO A 131 14.12 -17.05 3.68
CA PRO A 131 14.94 -16.54 2.58
C PRO A 131 14.58 -17.13 1.22
N GLU A 132 14.23 -18.42 1.17
CA GLU A 132 13.82 -19.11 -0.05
C GLU A 132 12.50 -18.57 -0.60
N GLU A 133 11.54 -18.25 0.28
CA GLU A 133 10.28 -17.65 -0.12
C GLU A 133 10.46 -16.21 -0.63
N ILE A 134 11.33 -15.41 0.00
CA ILE A 134 11.68 -14.07 -0.47
C ILE A 134 12.38 -14.14 -1.83
N GLY A 135 13.30 -15.10 -2.01
CA GLY A 135 13.96 -15.34 -3.29
C GLY A 135 12.96 -15.67 -4.40
N ARG A 136 12.04 -16.61 -4.14
CA ARG A 136 10.97 -16.96 -5.08
C ARG A 136 10.04 -15.78 -5.40
N LEU A 137 9.66 -15.00 -4.39
CA LEU A 137 8.84 -13.80 -4.59
C LEU A 137 9.55 -12.79 -5.50
N LEU A 138 10.85 -12.56 -5.27
CA LEU A 138 11.65 -11.65 -6.06
C LEU A 138 11.78 -12.12 -7.52
N GLU A 139 12.08 -13.39 -7.74
CA GLU A 139 12.20 -13.97 -9.09
C GLU A 139 10.89 -13.81 -9.87
N GLU A 140 9.76 -14.17 -9.29
CA GLU A 140 8.45 -14.11 -9.95
C GLU A 140 7.98 -12.65 -10.16
N ALA A 141 8.27 -11.75 -9.20
CA ALA A 141 7.97 -10.34 -9.35
C ALA A 141 8.87 -9.68 -10.40
N SER A 142 10.11 -10.13 -10.57
CA SER A 142 11.04 -9.60 -11.58
C SER A 142 10.57 -9.82 -13.01
N MET A 143 9.92 -10.96 -13.28
CA MET A 143 9.27 -11.23 -14.58
C MET A 143 8.11 -10.28 -14.86
N SER A 144 7.52 -9.67 -13.82
CA SER A 144 6.45 -8.68 -13.95
C SER A 144 6.99 -7.24 -14.04
N PHE A 145 8.22 -6.97 -13.59
CA PHE A 145 8.83 -5.64 -13.67
C PHE A 145 9.27 -5.25 -15.08
N ASP A 146 9.62 -6.23 -15.92
CA ASP A 146 10.03 -6.01 -17.32
C ASP A 146 8.84 -5.86 -18.29
N GLY A 147 7.60 -6.02 -17.79
CA GLY A 147 6.37 -5.98 -18.59
C GLY A 147 5.84 -4.58 -18.93
N ASP A 148 6.24 -3.54 -18.20
CA ASP A 148 5.76 -2.16 -18.40
C ASP A 148 6.93 -1.17 -18.52
N VAL A 149 7.64 -1.25 -19.65
CA VAL A 149 8.33 -0.12 -20.28
C VAL A 149 7.80 0.03 -21.70
N VAL A 150 6.57 0.52 -21.84
CA VAL A 150 6.11 1.28 -23.03
C VAL A 150 5.14 2.36 -22.59
#